data_AF-A0A535UT82-F1
#
_entry.id   AF-A0A535UT82-F1
#
_cell.length_a   1.000
_cell.length_b   1.000
_cell.length_c   1.000
_cell.angle_alpha   90.00
_cell.angle_beta   90.00
_cell.angle_gamma   90.00
#
_symmetry.space_group_name_H-M   'P 1'
#
loop_
_entity.id
_entity.type
_entity.pdbx_description
1 polymer ?
#
loop_
_entity_poly.entity_id
_entity_poly.type
_entity_poly.pdbx_seq_one_letter_code
_entity_poly.pdbx_strand_id
1 'polypeptide(L)'
;MATTEHVRLKGAVEGRASEVLTPEALSFVARLQREFGSRRQELLRLRVERQRRLDGGEMPQFLMTTSSVRDSDWQVAKAPKDLQDRRVEITGPTDRKMLINALNSGARVFMADFEDANSPTWSNLVEGQVNLIDAIERRIDFKSPEGKEYRLNDKVATLLVRPRGWHLEETHVEVDGKPVSGSLFDFGLYFFHNAERLLEKGSGPYF
;
A
#
# COMPACT_ATOMS: atom_id res chain seq x y z
N MET A 1 1.67 -23.75 18.95
CA MET A 1 1.86 -22.30 18.71
C MET A 1 3.03 -22.17 17.75
N ALA A 2 2.76 -21.99 16.46
CA ALA A 2 3.81 -21.90 15.45
C ALA A 2 4.49 -20.54 15.62
N THR A 3 5.73 -20.59 16.10
CA THR A 3 6.67 -19.49 16.18
C THR A 3 6.78 -18.81 14.82
N THR A 4 6.90 -17.48 14.85
CA THR A 4 7.48 -16.60 13.81
C THR A 4 8.93 -16.98 13.54
N GLU A 5 9.19 -18.26 13.24
CA GLU A 5 10.51 -18.77 12.89
C GLU A 5 10.90 -18.05 11.59
N HIS A 6 11.95 -17.24 11.72
CA HIS A 6 12.64 -16.52 10.64
C HIS A 6 12.07 -15.18 10.16
N VAL A 7 11.26 -14.46 10.95
CA VAL A 7 11.09 -13.01 10.73
C VAL A 7 12.10 -12.25 11.58
N ARG A 8 12.97 -11.47 10.95
CA ARG A 8 13.92 -10.60 11.65
C ARG A 8 13.59 -9.15 11.37
N LEU A 9 13.21 -8.44 12.44
CA LEU A 9 13.00 -7.00 12.43
C LEU A 9 14.32 -6.31 12.77
N LYS A 10 14.84 -5.50 11.84
CA LYS A 10 16.05 -4.68 12.00
C LYS A 10 15.72 -3.22 12.26
N GLY A 11 14.53 -2.77 11.86
CA GLY A 11 14.04 -1.42 12.16
C GLY A 11 13.65 -1.26 13.63
N ALA A 12 13.80 -0.05 14.16
CA ALA A 12 13.43 0.25 15.54
C ALA A 12 11.90 0.18 15.74
N VAL A 13 11.46 -0.35 16.88
CA VAL A 13 10.05 -0.33 17.29
C VAL A 13 9.89 0.74 18.36
N GLU A 14 9.57 1.95 17.92
CA GLU A 14 9.44 3.13 18.78
C GLU A 14 8.03 3.71 18.72
N GLY A 15 7.63 4.40 19.79
CA GLY A 15 6.31 5.03 19.88
C GLY A 15 5.18 4.03 19.61
N ARG A 16 4.37 4.32 18.58
CA ARG A 16 3.20 3.53 18.19
C ARG A 16 3.49 2.46 17.13
N ALA A 17 4.76 2.25 16.77
CA ALA A 17 5.15 1.21 15.81
C ALA A 17 4.70 -0.20 16.22
N SER A 18 4.64 -0.49 17.53
CA SER A 18 4.17 -1.77 18.06
C SER A 18 2.68 -2.05 17.77
N GLU A 19 1.87 -1.02 17.49
CA GLU A 19 0.47 -1.19 17.08
C GLU A 19 0.36 -1.80 15.67
N VAL A 20 1.34 -1.53 14.79
CA VAL A 20 1.32 -1.99 13.39
C VAL A 20 2.24 -3.19 13.14
N LEU A 21 3.35 -3.30 13.88
CA LEU A 21 4.33 -4.38 13.78
C LEU A 21 4.02 -5.50 14.80
N THR A 22 2.77 -5.89 14.93
CA THR A 22 2.37 -6.99 15.83
C THR A 22 2.91 -8.32 15.30
N PRO A 23 3.13 -9.32 16.18
CA PRO A 23 3.56 -10.65 15.76
C PRO A 23 2.66 -11.26 14.68
N GLU A 24 1.35 -11.04 14.76
CA GLU A 24 0.36 -11.54 13.80
C GLU A 24 0.47 -10.83 12.45
N ALA A 25 0.62 -9.50 12.44
CA ALA A 25 0.79 -8.73 11.21
C ALA A 25 2.11 -9.11 10.51
N LEU A 26 3.20 -9.25 11.26
CA LEU A 26 4.50 -9.68 10.73
C LEU A 26 4.45 -11.12 10.22
N SER A 27 3.72 -12.01 10.89
CA SER A 27 3.48 -13.38 10.41
C SER A 27 2.68 -13.39 9.11
N PHE A 28 1.67 -12.53 8.98
CA PHE A 28 0.92 -12.36 7.74
C PHE A 28 1.81 -11.87 6.58
N VAL A 29 2.61 -10.83 6.80
CA VAL A 29 3.59 -10.34 5.80
C VAL A 29 4.60 -11.43 5.44
N ALA A 30 5.08 -12.21 6.40
CA ALA A 30 5.99 -13.32 6.12
C ALA A 30 5.36 -14.41 5.25
N ARG A 31 4.07 -14.74 5.47
CA ARG A 31 3.32 -15.65 4.59
C ARG A 31 3.20 -15.10 3.18
N LEU A 32 2.88 -13.81 3.02
CA LEU A 32 2.84 -13.17 1.69
C LEU A 32 4.19 -13.26 0.99
N GLN A 33 5.29 -12.97 1.70
CA GLN A 33 6.64 -13.02 1.15
C GLN A 33 7.03 -14.43 0.74
N ARG A 34 6.68 -15.46 1.52
CA ARG A 34 6.97 -16.87 1.19
C ARG A 34 6.17 -17.35 -0.01
N GLU A 35 4.90 -16.96 -0.10
CA GLU A 35 4.01 -17.36 -1.19
C GLU A 35 4.37 -16.66 -2.52
N PHE A 36 4.59 -15.34 -2.48
CA PHE A 36 4.65 -14.52 -3.70
C PHE A 36 6.05 -13.99 -4.02
N GLY A 37 7.00 -14.04 -3.08
CA GLY A 37 8.32 -13.44 -3.22
C GLY A 37 9.14 -14.04 -4.36
N SER A 38 9.06 -15.36 -4.57
CA SER A 38 9.76 -16.04 -5.68
C SER A 38 9.24 -15.57 -7.04
N ARG A 39 7.91 -15.50 -7.22
CA ARG A 39 7.27 -15.02 -8.45
C ARG A 39 7.60 -13.55 -8.70
N ARG A 40 7.63 -12.70 -7.68
CA ARG A 40 8.08 -11.30 -7.81
C ARG A 40 9.48 -11.23 -8.41
N GLN A 41 10.44 -11.98 -7.85
CA GLN A 41 11.81 -11.98 -8.33
C GLN A 41 11.93 -12.48 -9.77
N GLU A 42 11.17 -13.53 -10.12
CA GLU A 42 11.08 -14.01 -11.49
C GLU A 42 10.59 -12.91 -12.46
N LEU A 43 9.53 -12.19 -12.11
CA LEU A 43 9.00 -11.09 -12.92
C LEU A 43 10.01 -9.96 -13.11
N LEU A 44 10.81 -9.64 -12.08
CA LEU A 44 11.89 -8.65 -12.20
C LEU A 44 13.00 -9.12 -13.16
N ARG A 45 13.36 -10.41 -13.14
CA ARG A 45 14.30 -10.97 -14.13
C ARG A 45 13.73 -10.91 -15.55
N LEU A 46 12.45 -11.24 -15.73
CA LEU A 46 11.77 -11.16 -17.03
C LEU A 46 11.72 -9.73 -17.58
N ARG A 47 11.69 -8.69 -16.72
CA ARG A 47 11.82 -7.28 -17.16
C ARG A 47 13.20 -7.02 -17.78
N VAL A 48 14.27 -7.52 -17.17
CA VAL A 48 15.64 -7.37 -17.70
C VAL A 48 15.77 -8.11 -19.04
N GLU A 49 15.23 -9.32 -19.14
CA GLU A 49 15.21 -10.07 -20.40
C GLU A 49 14.39 -9.36 -21.48
N ARG A 50 13.24 -8.78 -21.12
CA ARG A 50 12.44 -7.97 -22.04
C ARG A 50 13.23 -6.76 -22.53
N GLN A 51 13.88 -6.03 -21.64
CA GLN A 51 14.68 -4.85 -22.00
C GLN A 51 15.78 -5.21 -23.00
N ARG A 52 16.51 -6.31 -22.79
CA ARG A 52 17.54 -6.78 -23.76
C ARG A 52 16.99 -7.04 -25.15
N ARG A 53 15.76 -7.57 -25.27
CA ARG A 53 15.13 -7.77 -26.58
C ARG A 53 14.75 -6.45 -27.23
N LEU A 54 14.25 -5.49 -26.44
CA LEU A 54 13.94 -4.14 -26.92
C LEU A 54 15.20 -3.42 -27.43
N ASP A 55 16.28 -3.47 -26.66
CA ASP A 55 17.58 -2.90 -27.04
C ASP A 55 18.15 -3.58 -28.30
N GLY A 56 17.81 -4.86 -28.53
CA GLY A 56 18.12 -5.63 -29.74
C GLY A 56 17.26 -5.30 -30.96
N GLY A 57 16.36 -4.30 -30.87
CA GLY A 57 15.53 -3.83 -31.98
C GLY A 57 14.10 -4.38 -31.99
N GLU A 58 13.70 -5.21 -31.03
CA GLU A 58 12.29 -5.57 -30.87
C GLU A 58 11.49 -4.33 -30.43
N MET A 59 10.36 -4.04 -31.08
CA MET A 59 9.46 -2.96 -30.64
C MET A 59 8.28 -3.52 -29.82
N PRO A 60 7.75 -2.79 -28.81
CA PRO A 60 6.53 -3.20 -28.13
C PRO A 60 5.37 -3.34 -29.13
N GLN A 61 4.66 -4.47 -29.07
CA GLN A 61 3.47 -4.73 -29.88
C GLN A 61 2.40 -5.45 -29.06
N PHE A 62 1.16 -5.46 -29.54
CA PHE A 62 0.10 -6.29 -28.96
C PHE A 62 0.45 -7.77 -29.09
N LEU A 63 0.27 -8.53 -28.00
CA LEU A 63 0.56 -9.96 -28.00
C LEU A 63 -0.52 -10.72 -28.78
N MET A 64 -0.11 -11.51 -29.77
CA MET A 64 -1.03 -12.37 -30.52
C MET A 64 -1.66 -13.46 -29.64
N THR A 65 -0.92 -13.95 -28.65
CA THR A 65 -1.37 -15.00 -27.71
C THR A 65 -2.51 -14.57 -26.80
N THR A 66 -2.80 -13.26 -26.69
CA THR A 66 -3.92 -12.72 -25.90
C THR A 66 -4.99 -12.05 -26.75
N SER A 67 -5.01 -12.30 -28.07
CA SER A 67 -6.06 -11.78 -28.98
C SER A 67 -7.45 -12.18 -28.53
N SER A 68 -7.68 -13.45 -28.21
CA SER A 68 -8.98 -13.95 -27.72
C SER A 68 -9.52 -13.22 -26.48
N VAL A 69 -8.65 -12.69 -25.62
CA VAL A 69 -9.05 -11.89 -24.45
C VAL A 69 -9.49 -10.48 -24.89
N ARG A 70 -8.85 -9.89 -25.89
CA ARG A 70 -9.22 -8.56 -26.41
C ARG A 70 -10.48 -8.60 -27.27
N ASP A 71 -10.68 -9.71 -27.97
CA ASP A 71 -11.75 -9.89 -28.95
C ASP A 71 -13.01 -10.53 -28.33
N SER A 72 -13.02 -10.80 -27.03
CA SER A 72 -14.17 -11.37 -26.32
C SER A 72 -14.96 -10.33 -25.53
N ASP A 73 -16.26 -10.59 -25.38
CA ASP A 73 -17.17 -9.77 -24.58
C ASP A 73 -17.05 -10.13 -23.10
N TRP A 74 -16.31 -9.31 -22.34
CA TRP A 74 -16.23 -9.42 -20.89
C TRP A 74 -16.14 -8.04 -20.23
N GLN A 75 -16.42 -7.98 -18.93
CA GLN A 75 -16.29 -6.77 -18.12
C GLN A 75 -15.65 -7.13 -16.77
N VAL A 76 -14.97 -6.16 -16.15
CA VAL A 76 -14.51 -6.27 -14.77
C VAL A 76 -15.70 -6.38 -13.80
N ALA A 77 -15.45 -6.83 -12.58
CA ALA A 77 -16.44 -6.80 -11.51
C ALA A 77 -16.94 -5.37 -11.25
N LYS A 78 -18.20 -5.24 -10.81
CA LYS A 78 -18.80 -3.94 -10.51
C LYS A 78 -18.03 -3.22 -9.38
N ALA A 79 -17.76 -1.94 -9.59
CA ALA A 79 -17.12 -1.11 -8.57
C ALA A 79 -18.04 -0.93 -7.33
N PRO A 80 -17.48 -0.98 -6.11
CA PRO A 80 -18.16 -0.59 -4.89
C PRO A 80 -18.77 0.83 -4.98
N LYS A 81 -19.81 1.08 -4.19
CA LYS A 81 -20.61 2.32 -4.27
C LYS A 81 -19.78 3.60 -4.13
N ASP A 82 -18.82 3.60 -3.22
CA ASP A 82 -17.93 4.71 -2.90
C ASP A 82 -16.77 4.90 -3.91
N LEU A 83 -16.70 4.05 -4.93
CA LEU A 83 -15.78 4.16 -6.08
C LEU A 83 -16.50 4.40 -7.41
N GLN A 84 -17.82 4.61 -7.41
CA GLN A 84 -18.58 4.90 -8.65
C GLN A 84 -18.43 6.35 -9.11
N ASP A 85 -18.19 7.30 -8.18
CA ASP A 85 -17.90 8.70 -8.50
C ASP A 85 -16.46 9.03 -8.08
N ARG A 86 -15.55 9.04 -9.06
CA ARG A 86 -14.12 9.33 -8.90
C ARG A 86 -13.69 10.55 -9.70
N ARG A 87 -14.59 11.54 -9.87
CA ARG A 87 -14.38 12.68 -10.78
C ARG A 87 -13.12 13.51 -10.51
N VAL A 88 -12.67 13.55 -9.26
CA VAL A 88 -11.44 14.21 -8.81
C VAL A 88 -10.84 13.37 -7.70
N GLU A 89 -9.55 13.08 -7.85
CA GLU A 89 -8.74 12.39 -6.85
C GLU A 89 -7.55 13.27 -6.48
N ILE A 90 -7.19 13.27 -5.20
CA ILE A 90 -5.98 13.91 -4.72
C ILE A 90 -4.98 12.84 -4.28
N THR A 91 -3.70 13.11 -4.47
CA THR A 91 -2.60 12.21 -4.08
C THR A 91 -1.72 12.91 -3.05
N GLY A 92 -1.13 12.16 -2.13
CA GLY A 92 -0.23 12.74 -1.14
C GLY A 92 0.40 11.70 -0.22
N PRO A 93 1.46 12.08 0.51
CA PRO A 93 2.16 11.18 1.41
C PRO A 93 1.28 10.76 2.59
N THR A 94 1.74 9.75 3.32
CA THR A 94 1.10 9.28 4.56
C THR A 94 1.46 10.08 5.81
N ASP A 95 2.05 11.27 5.66
CA ASP A 95 2.26 12.22 6.75
C ASP A 95 0.92 12.61 7.40
N ARG A 96 0.92 12.72 8.73
CA ARG A 96 -0.28 12.90 9.54
C ARG A 96 -1.08 14.16 9.16
N LYS A 97 -0.41 15.29 8.97
CA LYS A 97 -1.06 16.56 8.62
C LYS A 97 -1.57 16.53 7.18
N MET A 98 -0.74 16.05 6.25
CA MET A 98 -1.11 15.96 4.83
C MET A 98 -2.29 15.03 4.62
N LEU A 99 -2.33 13.91 5.33
CA LEU A 99 -3.42 12.94 5.26
C LEU A 99 -4.76 13.55 5.68
N ILE A 100 -4.80 14.34 6.76
CA ILE A 100 -6.00 15.08 7.18
C ILE A 100 -6.44 16.07 6.10
N ASN A 101 -5.50 16.86 5.56
CA ASN A 101 -5.81 17.87 4.55
C ASN A 101 -6.35 17.23 3.26
N ALA A 102 -5.74 16.13 2.81
CA ALA A 102 -6.13 15.43 1.59
C ALA A 102 -7.53 14.81 1.72
N LEU A 103 -7.81 14.15 2.84
CA LEU A 103 -9.13 13.61 3.16
C LEU A 103 -10.22 14.71 3.22
N ASN A 104 -9.87 15.89 3.73
CA ASN A 104 -10.79 17.04 3.84
C ASN A 104 -10.86 17.92 2.57
N SER A 105 -10.12 17.59 1.51
CA SER A 105 -9.94 18.46 0.33
C SER A 105 -11.21 18.71 -0.49
N GLY A 106 -12.24 17.86 -0.33
CA GLY A 106 -13.43 17.85 -1.18
C GLY A 106 -13.27 16.97 -2.44
N ALA A 107 -12.11 16.38 -2.67
CA ALA A 107 -11.94 15.31 -3.66
C ALA A 107 -12.85 14.12 -3.33
N ARG A 108 -13.17 13.31 -4.35
CA ARG A 108 -13.92 12.07 -4.14
C ARG A 108 -13.05 10.97 -3.54
N VAL A 109 -11.81 10.94 -3.97
CA VAL A 109 -10.83 9.93 -3.56
C VAL A 109 -9.54 10.61 -3.11
N PHE A 110 -8.91 10.07 -2.08
CA PHE A 110 -7.55 10.37 -1.70
C PHE A 110 -6.70 9.09 -1.80
N MET A 111 -5.65 9.14 -2.62
CA MET A 111 -4.64 8.09 -2.69
C MET A 111 -3.48 8.44 -1.73
N ALA A 112 -3.45 7.73 -0.61
CA ALA A 112 -2.37 7.79 0.36
C ALA A 112 -1.16 7.02 -0.14
N ASP A 113 -0.02 7.68 -0.21
CA ASP A 113 1.09 7.22 -1.01
C ASP A 113 2.28 6.77 -0.16
N PHE A 114 2.66 5.49 -0.29
CA PHE A 114 3.93 4.95 0.22
C PHE A 114 5.04 4.92 -0.86
N GLU A 115 4.74 5.33 -2.09
CA GLU A 115 5.63 5.27 -3.25
C GLU A 115 6.20 6.67 -3.61
N ASP A 116 5.98 7.19 -4.81
CA ASP A 116 6.78 8.28 -5.38
C ASP A 116 6.74 9.60 -4.60
N ALA A 117 5.65 9.91 -3.89
CA ALA A 117 5.53 11.11 -3.06
C ALA A 117 6.03 10.92 -1.62
N ASN A 118 6.51 9.74 -1.26
CA ASN A 118 6.92 9.39 0.09
C ASN A 118 8.36 8.84 0.12
N SER A 119 9.28 9.58 0.75
CA SER A 119 10.60 9.04 1.04
C SER A 119 10.46 7.81 1.95
N PRO A 120 10.90 6.60 1.54
CA PRO A 120 10.59 5.35 2.21
C PRO A 120 11.53 5.11 3.40
N THR A 121 11.66 6.10 4.28
CA THR A 121 12.33 5.89 5.57
C THR A 121 11.50 4.93 6.42
N TRP A 122 12.16 4.18 7.29
CA TRP A 122 11.47 3.26 8.21
C TRP A 122 10.36 3.96 9.01
N SER A 123 10.64 5.16 9.53
CA SER A 123 9.68 5.96 10.27
C SER A 123 8.46 6.33 9.40
N ASN A 124 8.67 6.84 8.18
CA ASN A 124 7.58 7.29 7.33
C ASN A 124 6.64 6.13 6.96
N LEU A 125 7.19 4.95 6.70
CA LEU A 125 6.43 3.77 6.33
C LEU A 125 5.61 3.25 7.53
N VAL A 126 6.24 3.10 8.69
CA VAL A 126 5.58 2.55 9.88
C VAL A 126 4.59 3.55 10.47
N GLU A 127 4.96 4.82 10.62
CA GLU A 127 4.05 5.87 11.10
C GLU A 127 2.93 6.13 10.10
N GLY A 128 3.18 6.00 8.80
CA GLY A 128 2.16 6.08 7.77
C GLY A 128 1.05 5.05 7.97
N GLN A 129 1.40 3.81 8.32
CA GLN A 129 0.41 2.78 8.65
C GLN A 129 -0.41 3.15 9.91
N VAL A 130 0.24 3.69 10.94
CA VAL A 130 -0.44 4.20 12.15
C VAL A 130 -1.41 5.33 11.80
N ASN A 131 -0.99 6.27 10.95
CA ASN A 131 -1.82 7.39 10.51
C ASN A 131 -3.05 6.91 9.71
N LEU A 132 -2.89 5.88 8.87
CA LEU A 132 -4.01 5.29 8.12
C LEU A 132 -5.03 4.64 9.06
N ILE A 133 -4.59 3.88 10.06
CA ILE A 133 -5.48 3.30 11.09
C ILE A 133 -6.25 4.41 11.79
N ASP A 134 -5.57 5.47 12.24
CA ASP A 134 -6.20 6.58 12.94
C ASP A 134 -7.23 7.31 12.05
N ALA A 135 -6.94 7.47 10.76
CA ALA A 135 -7.84 8.13 9.83
C ALA A 135 -9.12 7.33 9.58
N ILE A 136 -8.99 6.01 9.42
CA ILE A 136 -10.10 5.08 9.23
C ILE A 136 -10.97 5.02 10.49
N GLU A 137 -10.34 5.06 11.67
CA GLU A 137 -11.04 5.12 12.96
C GLU A 137 -11.53 6.52 13.32
N ARG A 138 -11.34 7.53 12.45
CA ARG A 138 -11.75 8.92 12.67
C ARG A 138 -11.16 9.55 13.95
N ARG A 139 -9.99 9.06 14.39
CA ARG A 139 -9.25 9.54 15.56
C ARG A 139 -7.93 10.25 15.21
N ILE A 140 -7.67 10.47 13.92
CA ILE A 140 -6.51 11.24 13.48
C ILE A 140 -6.71 12.74 13.76
N ASP A 141 -5.74 13.34 14.42
CA ASP A 141 -5.64 14.77 14.66
C ASP A 141 -4.19 15.23 14.60
N PHE A 142 -3.99 16.53 14.38
CA PHE A 142 -2.68 17.15 14.38
C PHE A 142 -2.76 18.58 14.92
N LYS A 143 -1.79 18.99 15.74
CA LYS A 143 -1.63 20.36 16.19
C LYS A 143 -0.31 20.92 15.69
N SER A 144 -0.37 22.01 14.94
CA SER A 144 0.84 22.66 14.43
C SER A 144 1.58 23.41 15.53
N PRO A 145 2.88 23.73 15.34
CA PRO A 145 3.65 24.55 16.29
C PRO A 145 3.01 25.92 16.57
N GLU A 146 2.28 26.47 15.60
CA GLU A 146 1.55 27.74 15.71
C GLU A 146 0.20 27.58 16.46
N GLY A 147 -0.12 26.37 16.93
CA GLY A 147 -1.32 26.06 17.70
C GLY A 147 -2.57 25.73 16.88
N LYS A 148 -2.47 25.66 15.54
CA LYS A 148 -3.62 25.30 14.69
C LYS A 148 -3.91 23.81 14.78
N GLU A 149 -5.16 23.46 15.07
CA GLU A 149 -5.63 22.09 15.18
C GLU A 149 -6.28 21.61 13.85
N TYR A 150 -6.02 20.37 13.50
CA TYR A 150 -6.51 19.70 12.29
C TYR A 150 -7.19 18.39 12.70
N ARG A 151 -8.41 18.17 12.20
CA ARG A 151 -9.21 16.95 12.39
C ARG A 151 -9.98 16.65 11.12
N LEU A 152 -10.48 15.43 10.98
CA LEU A 152 -11.32 15.06 9.85
C LEU A 152 -12.70 15.73 9.92
N ASN A 153 -13.24 16.09 8.76
CA ASN A 153 -14.63 16.48 8.61
C ASN A 153 -15.55 15.25 8.75
N ASP A 154 -16.85 15.48 8.90
CA ASP A 154 -17.85 14.38 8.93
C ASP A 154 -17.82 13.56 7.63
N LYS A 155 -17.67 14.27 6.51
CA LYS A 155 -17.54 13.70 5.17
C LYS A 155 -16.13 13.97 4.63
N VAL A 156 -15.45 12.90 4.28
CA VAL A 156 -14.09 12.90 3.73
C VAL A 156 -14.05 12.08 2.44
N ALA A 157 -12.97 12.24 1.67
CA ALA A 157 -12.71 11.42 0.49
C ALA A 157 -12.61 9.92 0.82
N THR A 158 -12.97 9.06 -0.14
CA THR A 158 -12.69 7.63 -0.08
C THR A 158 -11.17 7.40 -0.11
N LEU A 159 -10.67 6.55 0.79
CA LEU A 159 -9.23 6.30 0.92
C LEU A 159 -8.80 5.14 0.01
N LEU A 160 -7.73 5.36 -0.76
CA LEU A 160 -6.95 4.34 -1.48
C LEU A 160 -5.51 4.37 -0.97
N VAL A 161 -4.80 3.25 -1.03
CA VAL A 161 -3.37 3.18 -0.67
C VAL A 161 -2.54 2.77 -1.87
N ARG A 162 -1.52 3.56 -2.20
CA ARG A 162 -0.52 3.19 -3.20
C ARG A 162 0.71 2.57 -2.50
N PRO A 163 0.93 1.25 -2.59
CA PRO A 163 2.12 0.60 -2.06
C PRO A 163 3.33 0.87 -2.97
N ARG A 164 4.54 0.70 -2.43
CA ARG A 164 5.80 0.75 -3.21
C ARG A 164 5.77 -0.21 -4.40
N GLY A 165 6.41 0.17 -5.51
CA GLY A 165 6.51 -0.66 -6.70
C GLY A 165 7.36 -1.93 -6.51
N TRP A 166 7.13 -2.94 -7.36
CA TRP A 166 7.71 -4.29 -7.23
C TRP A 166 9.25 -4.37 -7.09
N HIS A 167 9.96 -3.36 -7.59
CA HIS A 167 11.42 -3.29 -7.60
C HIS A 167 12.01 -2.85 -6.25
N LEU A 168 11.19 -2.29 -5.35
CA LEU A 168 11.62 -1.83 -4.04
C LEU A 168 11.56 -2.95 -2.99
N GLU A 169 12.51 -2.92 -2.08
CA GLU A 169 12.57 -3.85 -0.94
C GLU A 169 12.40 -3.08 0.36
N GLU A 170 11.79 -3.73 1.35
CA GLU A 170 11.79 -3.29 2.74
C GLU A 170 12.99 -3.90 3.43
N THR A 171 14.07 -3.13 3.52
CA THR A 171 15.36 -3.63 4.03
C THR A 171 15.37 -3.76 5.54
N HIS A 172 14.40 -3.24 6.28
CA HIS A 172 14.32 -3.34 7.74
C HIS A 172 13.61 -4.61 8.22
N VAL A 173 13.01 -5.39 7.32
CA VAL A 173 12.35 -6.66 7.65
C VAL A 173 12.92 -7.75 6.77
N GLU A 174 13.40 -8.82 7.40
CA GLU A 174 13.84 -10.02 6.70
C GLU A 174 12.91 -11.20 6.98
N VAL A 175 12.65 -11.99 5.96
CA VAL A 175 11.99 -13.30 6.05
C VAL A 175 12.95 -14.32 5.46
N ASP A 176 13.30 -15.34 6.24
CA ASP A 176 14.24 -16.38 5.84
C ASP A 176 15.59 -15.81 5.36
N GLY A 177 16.04 -14.72 6.02
CA GLY A 177 17.33 -14.05 5.75
C GLY A 177 17.35 -13.11 4.53
N LYS A 178 16.20 -12.85 3.89
CA LYS A 178 16.11 -11.95 2.74
C LYS A 178 15.18 -10.76 3.02
N PRO A 179 15.49 -9.56 2.52
CA PRO A 179 14.57 -8.43 2.58
C PRO A 179 13.20 -8.76 2.01
N VAL A 180 12.15 -8.25 2.65
CA VAL A 180 10.78 -8.39 2.19
C VAL A 180 10.55 -7.46 0.99
N SER A 181 9.62 -7.80 0.10
CA SER A 181 9.17 -6.85 -0.92
C SER A 181 8.51 -5.62 -0.28
N GLY A 182 8.92 -4.41 -0.68
CA GLY A 182 8.26 -3.18 -0.21
C GLY A 182 6.76 -3.17 -0.52
N SER A 183 6.39 -3.63 -1.73
CA SER A 183 4.99 -3.80 -2.15
C SER A 183 4.19 -4.68 -1.21
N LEU A 184 4.73 -5.86 -0.85
CA LEU A 184 4.03 -6.82 0.02
C LEU A 184 3.99 -6.34 1.48
N PHE A 185 4.99 -5.59 1.92
CA PHE A 185 5.00 -4.99 3.25
C PHE A 185 3.92 -3.91 3.38
N ASP A 186 3.88 -2.94 2.46
CA ASP A 186 2.93 -1.83 2.49
C ASP A 186 1.49 -2.33 2.34
N PHE A 187 1.25 -3.21 1.37
CA PHE A 187 -0.04 -3.90 1.18
C PHE A 187 -0.41 -4.71 2.42
N GLY A 188 0.52 -5.54 2.89
CA GLY A 188 0.26 -6.53 3.93
C GLY A 188 -0.15 -5.88 5.24
N LEU A 189 0.57 -4.84 5.67
CA LEU A 189 0.23 -4.10 6.88
C LEU A 189 -1.10 -3.34 6.74
N TYR A 190 -1.30 -2.60 5.65
CA TYR A 190 -2.55 -1.85 5.48
C TYR A 190 -3.76 -2.78 5.42
N PHE A 191 -3.68 -3.85 4.62
CA PHE A 191 -4.75 -4.83 4.49
C PHE A 191 -5.05 -5.52 5.83
N PHE A 192 -4.02 -6.03 6.51
CA PHE A 192 -4.16 -6.76 7.77
C PHE A 192 -4.86 -5.93 8.83
N HIS A 193 -4.48 -4.65 8.97
CA HIS A 193 -5.07 -3.79 9.97
C HIS A 193 -6.42 -3.23 9.54
N ASN A 194 -6.66 -2.95 8.26
CA ASN A 194 -7.79 -2.09 7.88
C ASN A 194 -8.92 -2.77 7.12
N ALA A 195 -8.73 -3.98 6.60
CA ALA A 195 -9.74 -4.63 5.77
C ALA A 195 -11.10 -4.77 6.49
N GLU A 196 -11.11 -5.34 7.70
CA GLU A 196 -12.35 -5.51 8.48
C GLU A 196 -12.95 -4.15 8.88
N ARG A 197 -12.12 -3.22 9.37
CA ARG A 197 -12.53 -1.86 9.76
C ARG A 197 -13.22 -1.10 8.62
N LEU A 198 -12.71 -1.23 7.40
CA LEU A 198 -13.25 -0.57 6.21
C LEU A 198 -14.57 -1.21 5.78
N LEU A 199 -14.66 -2.54 5.82
CA LEU A 199 -15.88 -3.28 5.48
C LEU A 199 -17.02 -2.95 6.46
N GLU A 200 -16.74 -2.90 7.77
CA GLU A 200 -17.72 -2.50 8.80
C GLU A 200 -18.25 -1.08 8.60
N LYS A 201 -17.43 -0.18 8.04
CA LYS A 201 -17.79 1.20 7.71
C LYS A 201 -18.41 1.36 6.31
N GLY A 202 -18.68 0.25 5.61
CA GLY A 202 -19.32 0.24 4.29
C GLY A 202 -18.41 0.66 3.12
N SER A 203 -17.09 0.61 3.31
CA SER A 203 -16.05 0.84 2.30
C SER A 203 -15.27 -0.46 2.05
N GLY A 204 -14.02 -0.39 1.59
CA GLY A 204 -13.19 -1.58 1.37
C GLY A 204 -11.69 -1.29 1.30
N PRO A 205 -10.84 -2.33 1.40
CA PRO A 205 -9.40 -2.20 1.31
C PRO A 205 -8.97 -1.95 -0.15
N TYR A 206 -8.83 -0.69 -0.52
CA TYR A 206 -8.55 -0.27 -1.90
C TYR A 206 -7.08 0.12 -2.11
N PHE A 207 -6.57 -0.24 -3.30
CA PHE A 207 -5.20 0.03 -3.75
C PHE A 207 -5.19 0.49 -5.20
#